data_AF-A0A5E4IUM2-F1
#
_entry.id   AF-A0A5E4IUM2-F1
#
_cell.length_a   1.000
_cell.length_b   1.000
_cell.length_c   1.000
_cell.angle_alpha   90.00
_cell.angle_beta   90.00
_cell.angle_gamma   90.00
#
_symmetry.space_group_name_H-M   'P 1'
#
loop_
_entity.id
_entity.type
_entity.pdbx_description
1 polymer ?
#
loop_
_entity_poly.entity_id
_entity_poly.type
_entity_poly.pdbx_seq_one_letter_code
_entity_poly.pdbx_strand_id
1 'polypeptide(L)'
;MQLELEDPYVVVYRQIHALVDKDAHLVELLERSSCYGGSAWARYHYSRGPLIQSSRNLGDWFRYLLKPGCANLDLVSSRRSAGIESVLVKDDVVEIAYAGLGGGGVGATLSRAKAGDVLRYEVTECGGGRIARGTIVLPRRERLIIGVDDTDSKTTGATWSLIHNIASKVDRPEARYISHSLVQLFPVPTKTQNCVSTAVEFACLPRRAEAMLADFMALLKKYSVSEETGMAVFRDFDPSSLLAYAQRCKQERVQYEDALQAAREAGVEILMDGRGLIGAVAALPFCARPDESIVPGMK
;
A
#
# COMPACT_ATOMS: atom_id res chain seq x y z
N MET A 1 21.83 37.20 -6.36
CA MET A 1 22.03 35.75 -6.15
C MET A 1 21.26 35.03 -7.25
N GLN A 2 21.94 34.27 -8.10
CA GLN A 2 21.31 33.53 -9.19
C GLN A 2 20.81 32.19 -8.66
N LEU A 3 19.60 31.78 -9.05
CA LEU A 3 19.05 30.49 -8.66
C LEU A 3 19.62 29.41 -9.57
N GLU A 4 20.02 28.28 -8.99
CA GLU A 4 20.57 27.11 -9.69
C GLU A 4 19.76 25.86 -9.35
N LEU A 5 19.64 24.96 -10.32
CA LEU A 5 18.97 23.66 -10.15
C LEU A 5 20.02 22.55 -10.13
N GLU A 6 19.97 21.70 -9.10
CA GLU A 6 20.71 20.44 -9.09
C GLU A 6 19.95 19.40 -9.92
N ASP A 7 20.63 18.71 -10.85
CA ASP A 7 20.04 17.72 -11.77
C ASP A 7 18.71 18.17 -12.42
N PRO A 8 18.70 19.24 -13.25
CA PRO A 8 17.48 19.96 -13.68
C PRO A 8 16.43 19.14 -14.45
N TYR A 9 16.77 17.92 -14.86
CA TYR A 9 15.89 17.03 -15.62
C TYR A 9 15.46 15.77 -14.85
N VAL A 10 15.94 15.58 -13.61
CA VAL A 10 15.65 14.37 -12.82
C VAL A 10 14.65 14.70 -11.72
N VAL A 11 13.51 13.99 -11.73
CA VAL A 11 12.56 14.03 -10.63
C VAL A 11 12.62 12.71 -9.88
N VAL A 12 13.26 12.72 -8.72
CA VAL A 12 13.45 11.52 -7.90
C VAL A 12 12.14 11.12 -7.20
N TYR A 13 11.74 9.85 -7.31
CA TYR A 13 10.62 9.31 -6.52
C TYR A 13 10.97 9.32 -5.04
N ARG A 14 9.99 9.60 -4.17
CA ARG A 14 10.25 9.65 -2.72
C ARG A 14 10.66 8.28 -2.20
N GLN A 15 9.89 7.25 -2.57
CA GLN A 15 10.06 5.86 -2.12
C GLN A 15 9.54 4.90 -3.19
N ILE A 16 10.15 3.72 -3.28
CA ILE A 16 9.64 2.61 -4.09
C ILE A 16 9.66 1.32 -3.25
N HIS A 17 8.57 0.56 -3.30
CA HIS A 17 8.44 -0.71 -2.57
C HIS A 17 7.93 -1.82 -3.48
N ALA A 18 8.37 -3.06 -3.25
CA ALA A 18 7.88 -4.25 -3.92
C ALA A 18 7.30 -5.22 -2.87
N LEU A 19 5.97 -5.28 -2.82
CA LEU A 19 5.25 -6.30 -2.06
C LEU A 19 5.17 -7.57 -2.89
N VAL A 20 5.53 -8.71 -2.33
CA VAL A 20 5.53 -10.00 -3.04
C VAL A 20 4.58 -10.94 -2.31
N ASP A 21 3.80 -11.70 -3.05
CA ASP A 21 3.03 -12.80 -2.48
C ASP A 21 3.93 -13.95 -2.00
N LYS A 22 3.34 -14.90 -1.26
CA LYS A 22 4.09 -16.02 -0.66
C LYS A 22 4.77 -16.88 -1.74
N ASP A 23 4.08 -17.13 -2.84
CA ASP A 23 4.53 -18.00 -3.93
C ASP A 23 5.36 -17.28 -5.01
N ALA A 24 5.60 -15.97 -4.84
CA ALA A 24 6.31 -15.13 -5.82
C ALA A 24 5.67 -15.14 -7.22
N HIS A 25 4.35 -15.29 -7.29
CA HIS A 25 3.56 -15.20 -8.52
C HIS A 25 3.07 -13.79 -8.81
N LEU A 26 3.02 -12.92 -7.79
CA LEU A 26 2.52 -11.55 -7.87
C LEU A 26 3.45 -10.59 -7.15
N VAL A 27 3.65 -9.42 -7.76
CA VAL A 27 4.34 -8.29 -7.13
C VAL A 27 3.46 -7.06 -7.22
N GLU A 28 3.12 -6.43 -6.09
CA GLU A 28 2.61 -5.05 -6.12
C GLU A 28 3.79 -4.09 -5.99
N LEU A 29 4.07 -3.36 -7.07
CA LEU A 29 5.05 -2.28 -7.09
C LEU A 29 4.35 -0.98 -6.67
N LEU A 30 4.86 -0.34 -5.63
CA LEU A 30 4.37 0.91 -5.09
C LEU A 30 5.41 2.01 -5.32
N GLU A 31 5.06 3.02 -6.10
CA GLU A 31 5.92 4.16 -6.40
C GLU A 31 5.32 5.43 -5.79
N ARG A 32 6.02 6.04 -4.84
CA ARG A 32 5.60 7.31 -4.22
C ARG A 32 6.15 8.48 -5.00
N SER A 33 5.26 9.19 -5.69
CA SER A 33 5.61 10.24 -6.63
C SER A 33 6.04 11.55 -5.94
N SER A 34 7.03 12.21 -6.53
CA SER A 34 7.35 13.63 -6.27
C SER A 34 6.72 14.57 -7.30
N CYS A 35 6.16 14.03 -8.40
CA CYS A 35 5.55 14.79 -9.49
C CYS A 35 4.39 13.98 -10.08
N TYR A 36 3.16 14.34 -9.67
CA TYR A 36 1.96 13.63 -10.09
C TYR A 36 1.82 13.58 -11.63
N GLY A 37 2.10 14.67 -12.34
CA GLY A 37 2.00 14.71 -13.81
C GLY A 37 2.95 13.71 -14.49
N GLY A 38 4.19 13.62 -14.03
CA GLY A 38 5.17 12.65 -14.54
C GLY A 38 4.76 11.21 -14.25
N SER A 39 4.27 10.92 -13.03
CA SER A 39 3.81 9.58 -12.68
C SER A 39 2.47 9.19 -13.33
N ALA A 40 1.59 10.14 -13.60
CA ALA A 40 0.37 9.91 -14.38
C ALA A 40 0.71 9.51 -15.83
N TRP A 41 1.69 10.19 -16.44
CA TRP A 41 2.23 9.79 -17.74
C TRP A 41 2.87 8.40 -17.67
N ALA A 42 3.70 8.13 -16.66
CA ALA A 42 4.32 6.82 -16.48
C ALA A 42 3.26 5.71 -16.36
N ARG A 43 2.24 5.91 -15.52
CA ARG A 43 1.12 4.98 -15.37
C ARG A 43 0.45 4.71 -16.70
N TYR A 44 0.13 5.74 -17.48
CA TYR A 44 -0.46 5.57 -18.79
C TYR A 44 0.37 4.61 -19.67
N HIS A 45 1.67 4.86 -19.83
CA HIS A 45 2.51 4.01 -20.70
C HIS A 45 2.76 2.61 -20.13
N TYR A 46 3.10 2.53 -18.85
CA TYR A 46 3.52 1.30 -18.21
C TYR A 46 2.37 0.31 -18.12
N SER A 47 1.15 0.76 -17.79
CA SER A 47 -0.03 -0.10 -17.65
C SER A 47 -0.48 -0.81 -18.93
N ARG A 48 0.13 -0.47 -20.07
CA ARG A 48 -0.08 -1.16 -21.36
C ARG A 48 1.02 -2.18 -21.66
N GLY A 49 1.94 -2.38 -20.73
CA GLY A 49 3.01 -3.35 -20.80
C GLY A 49 2.53 -4.76 -20.43
N PRO A 50 3.19 -5.81 -20.96
CA PRO A 50 2.74 -7.19 -20.84
C PRO A 50 2.87 -7.78 -19.43
N LEU A 51 3.71 -7.19 -18.57
CA LEU A 51 3.90 -7.64 -17.19
C LEU A 51 2.94 -6.97 -16.19
N ILE A 52 2.19 -5.92 -16.60
CA ILE A 52 1.22 -5.25 -15.73
C ILE A 52 -0.14 -5.95 -15.84
N GLN A 53 -0.66 -6.45 -14.72
CA GLN A 53 -2.03 -6.98 -14.64
C GLN A 53 -3.05 -5.87 -14.37
N SER A 54 -2.71 -4.94 -13.49
CA SER A 54 -3.56 -3.77 -13.20
C SER A 54 -2.72 -2.63 -12.64
N SER A 55 -3.29 -1.43 -12.65
CA SER A 55 -2.65 -0.26 -12.07
C SER A 55 -3.67 0.72 -11.52
N ARG A 56 -3.31 1.42 -10.45
CA ARG A 56 -4.13 2.49 -9.87
C ARG A 56 -3.26 3.58 -9.25
N ASN A 57 -3.88 4.71 -8.97
CA ASN A 57 -3.29 5.78 -8.19
C ASN A 57 -4.09 5.95 -6.90
N LEU A 58 -3.40 6.15 -5.78
CA LEU A 58 -3.96 6.45 -4.47
C LEU A 58 -3.16 7.59 -3.86
N GLY A 59 -3.65 8.82 -3.98
CA GLY A 59 -2.91 10.01 -3.56
C GLY A 59 -1.58 10.15 -4.32
N ASP A 60 -0.45 10.18 -3.61
CA ASP A 60 0.89 10.22 -4.22
C ASP A 60 1.45 8.83 -4.58
N TRP A 61 0.74 7.74 -4.28
CA TRP A 61 1.16 6.38 -4.61
C TRP A 61 0.62 5.92 -5.95
N PHE A 62 1.50 5.38 -6.77
CA PHE A 62 1.18 4.66 -8.00
C PHE A 62 1.44 3.19 -7.77
N ARG A 63 0.39 2.38 -7.90
CA ARG A 63 0.44 0.95 -7.61
C ARG A 63 0.25 0.16 -8.90
N TYR A 64 1.15 -0.77 -9.14
CA TYR A 64 1.10 -1.69 -10.27
C TYR A 64 1.09 -3.11 -9.75
N LEU A 65 0.08 -3.90 -10.11
CA LEU A 65 0.09 -5.34 -9.90
C LEU A 65 0.82 -5.96 -11.08
N LEU A 66 1.91 -6.66 -10.80
CA LEU A 66 2.85 -7.20 -11.76
C LEU A 66 2.85 -8.72 -11.71
N LYS A 67 3.02 -9.34 -12.87
CA LYS A 67 3.40 -10.75 -12.99
C LYS A 67 4.93 -10.82 -13.16
N PRO A 68 5.67 -11.52 -12.27
CA PRO A 68 7.10 -11.77 -12.46
C PRO A 68 7.42 -12.45 -13.79
N GLY A 69 8.56 -12.08 -14.38
CA GLY A 69 9.00 -12.58 -15.69
C GLY A 69 9.75 -11.53 -16.49
N CYS A 70 10.03 -11.86 -17.74
CA CYS A 70 10.68 -10.98 -18.72
C CYS A 70 9.78 -10.79 -19.94
N ALA A 71 9.85 -9.62 -20.54
CA ALA A 71 9.12 -9.31 -21.75
C ALA A 71 9.88 -8.34 -22.66
N ASN A 72 9.75 -8.55 -23.97
CA ASN A 72 10.25 -7.60 -24.95
C ASN A 72 9.26 -6.45 -25.11
N LEU A 73 9.76 -5.22 -25.02
CA LEU A 73 8.95 -4.03 -25.20
C LEU A 73 9.10 -3.50 -26.62
N ASP A 74 7.99 -3.45 -27.35
CA ASP A 74 7.90 -2.71 -28.61
C ASP A 74 7.58 -1.24 -28.29
N LEU A 75 8.64 -0.45 -28.04
CA LEU A 75 8.52 0.94 -27.64
C LEU A 75 8.19 1.83 -28.84
N VAL A 76 7.05 2.52 -28.76
CA VAL A 76 6.57 3.41 -29.83
C VAL A 76 6.32 4.80 -29.25
N SER A 77 6.96 5.80 -29.86
CA SER A 77 6.84 7.20 -29.46
C SER A 77 5.36 7.62 -29.31
N SER A 78 5.06 8.31 -28.21
CA SER A 78 3.74 8.81 -27.82
C SER A 78 2.65 7.77 -27.59
N ARG A 79 2.89 6.47 -27.85
CA ARG A 79 1.90 5.40 -27.70
C ARG A 79 2.24 4.44 -26.56
N ARG A 80 3.46 3.90 -26.59
CA ARG A 80 4.04 3.03 -25.58
C ARG A 80 5.50 3.41 -25.43
N SER A 81 5.74 4.61 -24.91
CA SER A 81 7.08 5.20 -24.84
C SER A 81 7.92 4.64 -23.70
N ALA A 82 7.34 3.88 -22.77
CA ALA A 82 8.07 3.29 -21.65
C ALA A 82 7.32 2.08 -21.06
N GLY A 83 8.03 1.24 -20.32
CA GLY A 83 7.46 0.07 -19.64
C GLY A 83 8.49 -0.69 -18.80
N ILE A 84 8.06 -1.85 -18.31
CA ILE A 84 8.86 -2.78 -17.51
C ILE A 84 9.29 -3.95 -18.40
N GLU A 85 10.60 -4.14 -18.58
CA GLU A 85 11.18 -5.25 -19.36
C GLU A 85 11.28 -6.53 -18.52
N SER A 86 11.54 -6.42 -17.21
CA SER A 86 11.57 -7.60 -16.33
C SER A 86 11.24 -7.29 -14.88
N VAL A 87 10.69 -8.30 -14.20
CA VAL A 87 10.46 -8.34 -12.75
C VAL A 87 10.96 -9.70 -12.28
N LEU A 88 12.07 -9.70 -11.55
CA LEU A 88 12.70 -10.93 -11.04
C LEU A 88 12.63 -10.92 -9.53
N VAL A 89 11.89 -11.87 -8.96
CA VAL A 89 11.85 -12.10 -7.52
C VAL A 89 12.98 -13.06 -7.16
N LYS A 90 13.87 -12.62 -6.27
CA LYS A 90 14.92 -13.44 -5.65
C LYS A 90 14.56 -13.62 -4.16
N ASP A 91 15.41 -14.30 -3.40
CA ASP A 91 15.10 -14.67 -2.01
C ASP A 91 14.73 -13.45 -1.14
N ASP A 92 15.58 -12.43 -1.14
CA ASP A 92 15.46 -11.24 -0.27
C ASP A 92 15.23 -9.93 -1.04
N VAL A 93 15.28 -9.98 -2.37
CA VAL A 93 15.19 -8.79 -3.23
C VAL A 93 14.29 -9.00 -4.44
N VAL A 94 13.80 -7.89 -4.98
CA VAL A 94 13.10 -7.82 -6.27
C VAL A 94 13.89 -6.91 -7.19
N GLU A 95 14.21 -7.41 -8.38
CA GLU A 95 14.91 -6.67 -9.43
C GLU A 95 13.91 -6.28 -10.52
N ILE A 96 13.85 -5.00 -10.85
CA ILE A 96 12.91 -4.47 -11.83
C ILE A 96 13.68 -3.70 -12.90
N ALA A 97 13.59 -4.16 -14.14
CA ALA A 97 14.18 -3.50 -15.30
C ALA A 97 13.13 -2.70 -16.05
N TYR A 98 13.44 -1.44 -16.32
CA TYR A 98 12.62 -0.48 -17.03
C TYR A 98 13.28 -0.11 -18.35
N ALA A 99 12.47 0.21 -19.34
CA ALA A 99 12.94 0.87 -20.55
C ALA A 99 12.05 2.05 -20.92
N GLY A 100 12.64 3.07 -21.52
CA GLY A 100 11.93 4.25 -21.98
C GLY A 100 12.59 4.91 -23.18
N LEU A 101 11.78 5.42 -24.09
CA LEU A 101 12.19 6.15 -25.29
C LEU A 101 12.16 7.66 -25.03
N GLY A 102 13.23 8.36 -25.41
CA GLY A 102 13.35 9.81 -25.28
C GLY A 102 13.22 10.27 -23.83
N GLY A 103 12.32 11.21 -23.56
CA GLY A 103 12.06 11.72 -22.20
C GLY A 103 11.55 10.65 -21.23
N GLY A 104 10.86 9.62 -21.73
CA GLY A 104 10.44 8.47 -20.92
C GLY A 104 11.62 7.67 -20.35
N GLY A 105 12.79 7.76 -21.02
CA GLY A 105 14.03 7.16 -20.57
C GLY A 105 14.54 7.72 -19.25
N VAL A 106 14.37 9.03 -19.00
CA VAL A 106 14.78 9.65 -17.72
C VAL A 106 13.98 9.08 -16.54
N GLY A 107 12.69 8.87 -16.76
CA GLY A 107 11.81 8.21 -15.79
C GLY A 107 12.19 6.74 -15.55
N ALA A 108 12.56 6.03 -16.62
CA ALA A 108 13.00 4.62 -16.54
C ALA A 108 14.37 4.46 -15.87
N THR A 109 15.20 5.50 -15.83
CA THR A 109 16.55 5.47 -15.25
C THR A 109 16.65 6.28 -13.95
N LEU A 110 17.08 7.53 -14.05
CA LEU A 110 17.58 8.36 -12.96
C LEU A 110 16.50 8.69 -11.92
N SER A 111 15.26 8.89 -12.36
CA SER A 111 14.14 9.22 -11.46
C SER A 111 13.86 8.12 -10.44
N ARG A 112 13.98 6.84 -10.84
CA ARG A 112 13.75 5.69 -9.96
C ARG A 112 15.01 5.24 -9.24
N ALA A 113 16.16 5.33 -9.89
CA ALA A 113 17.45 4.91 -9.37
C ALA A 113 17.78 5.49 -7.98
N LYS A 114 17.50 6.78 -7.77
CA LYS A 114 17.79 7.49 -6.52
C LYS A 114 16.64 7.46 -5.49
N ALA A 115 15.58 6.68 -5.74
CA ALA A 115 14.42 6.67 -4.85
C ALA A 115 14.71 6.02 -3.49
N GLY A 116 13.98 6.43 -2.45
CA GLY A 116 14.07 5.80 -1.15
C GLY A 116 13.78 4.28 -1.22
N ASP A 117 14.52 3.52 -0.40
CA ASP A 117 14.48 2.05 -0.32
C ASP A 117 15.05 1.29 -1.53
N VAL A 118 15.59 1.97 -2.55
CA VAL A 118 16.41 1.32 -3.59
C VAL A 118 17.77 0.93 -3.01
N LEU A 119 18.11 -0.35 -3.11
CA LEU A 119 19.38 -0.90 -2.58
C LEU A 119 20.55 -0.65 -3.51
N ARG A 120 20.32 -0.81 -4.81
CA ARG A 120 21.29 -0.58 -5.89
C ARG A 120 20.55 -0.42 -7.21
N TYR A 121 21.22 0.16 -8.19
CA TYR A 121 20.69 0.34 -9.53
C TYR A 121 21.79 0.27 -10.59
N GLU A 122 21.38 -0.01 -11.82
CA GLU A 122 22.19 0.10 -13.04
C GLU A 122 21.40 0.92 -14.06
N VAL A 123 22.03 1.90 -14.72
CA VAL A 123 21.35 2.77 -15.68
C VAL A 123 22.22 3.02 -16.91
N THR A 124 21.60 3.09 -18.07
CA THR A 124 22.24 3.59 -19.29
C THR A 124 22.06 5.10 -19.39
N GLU A 125 22.81 5.74 -20.31
CA GLU A 125 22.53 7.13 -20.69
C GLU A 125 21.07 7.30 -21.17
N CYS A 126 20.49 8.47 -20.91
CA CYS A 126 19.09 8.79 -21.25
C CYS A 126 18.95 10.15 -21.95
N GLY A 127 17.83 10.36 -22.64
CA GLY A 127 17.50 11.60 -23.36
C GLY A 127 17.79 11.56 -24.87
N GLY A 128 17.45 12.64 -25.58
CA GLY A 128 17.81 12.83 -26.99
C GLY A 128 17.27 11.78 -27.97
N GLY A 129 16.07 11.25 -27.73
CA GLY A 129 15.42 10.25 -28.62
C GLY A 129 15.90 8.81 -28.47
N ARG A 130 16.87 8.54 -27.58
CA ARG A 130 17.42 7.21 -27.32
C ARG A 130 16.47 6.33 -26.50
N ILE A 131 16.65 5.02 -26.60
CA ILE A 131 16.09 4.08 -25.62
C ILE A 131 17.07 4.04 -24.44
N ALA A 132 16.58 4.37 -23.26
CA ALA A 132 17.31 4.23 -22.00
C ALA A 132 16.75 3.05 -21.21
N ARG A 133 17.64 2.38 -20.47
CA ARG A 133 17.30 1.27 -19.57
C ARG A 133 17.80 1.54 -18.18
N GLY A 134 17.00 1.16 -17.20
CA GLY A 134 17.35 1.26 -15.79
C GLY A 134 16.85 0.04 -15.04
N THR A 135 17.72 -0.57 -14.25
CA THR A 135 17.38 -1.65 -13.35
C THR A 135 17.52 -1.16 -11.92
N ILE A 136 16.50 -1.33 -11.09
CA ILE A 136 16.58 -1.08 -9.65
C ILE A 136 16.43 -2.40 -8.90
N VAL A 137 17.07 -2.49 -7.74
CA VAL A 137 16.91 -3.60 -6.82
C VAL A 137 16.30 -3.09 -5.52
N LEU A 138 15.19 -3.69 -5.14
CA LEU A 138 14.39 -3.36 -3.95
C LEU A 138 14.44 -4.53 -2.96
N PRO A 139 14.27 -4.29 -1.66
CA PRO A 139 13.98 -5.36 -0.72
C PRO A 139 12.67 -6.06 -1.09
N ARG A 140 12.64 -7.39 -0.99
CA ARG A 140 11.39 -8.15 -0.98
C ARG A 140 10.62 -7.80 0.29
N ARG A 141 9.38 -7.32 0.16
CA ARG A 141 8.51 -6.98 1.31
C ARG A 141 7.25 -7.84 1.34
N GLU A 142 6.78 -8.10 2.54
CA GLU A 142 5.49 -8.73 2.83
C GLU A 142 4.46 -7.66 3.16
N ARG A 143 3.21 -7.90 2.79
CA ARG A 143 2.09 -7.03 3.15
C ARG A 143 1.64 -7.35 4.57
N LEU A 144 1.45 -6.29 5.35
CA LEU A 144 0.81 -6.37 6.66
C LEU A 144 -0.30 -5.34 6.74
N ILE A 145 -1.49 -5.76 7.14
CA ILE A 145 -2.66 -4.88 7.28
C ILE A 145 -3.09 -4.91 8.75
N ILE A 146 -3.30 -3.73 9.33
CA ILE A 146 -3.81 -3.58 10.70
C ILE A 146 -5.19 -2.94 10.61
N GLY A 147 -6.20 -3.65 11.09
CA GLY A 147 -7.55 -3.13 11.30
C GLY A 147 -7.72 -2.70 12.75
N VAL A 148 -8.29 -1.54 12.97
CA VAL A 148 -8.58 -1.00 14.31
C VAL A 148 -9.94 -0.30 14.32
N ASP A 149 -10.66 -0.45 15.42
CA ASP A 149 -11.93 0.23 15.64
C ASP A 149 -12.19 0.43 17.14
N ASP A 150 -13.15 1.32 17.45
CA ASP A 150 -13.63 1.62 18.79
C ASP A 150 -12.51 2.11 19.73
N THR A 151 -11.85 3.21 19.34
CA THR A 151 -10.77 3.83 20.14
C THR A 151 -11.17 5.16 20.78
N ASP A 152 -12.27 5.74 20.30
CA ASP A 152 -12.80 7.04 20.68
C ASP A 152 -14.13 6.92 21.44
N SER A 153 -14.57 8.03 22.02
CA SER A 153 -15.86 8.14 22.70
C SER A 153 -16.70 9.24 22.06
N LYS A 154 -17.94 9.43 22.55
CA LYS A 154 -18.81 10.52 22.08
C LYS A 154 -18.23 11.92 22.32
N THR A 155 -17.27 12.06 23.23
CA THR A 155 -16.73 13.36 23.67
C THR A 155 -15.23 13.52 23.42
N THR A 156 -14.52 12.46 23.02
CA THR A 156 -13.06 12.48 22.97
C THR A 156 -12.51 11.53 21.90
N GLY A 157 -11.58 12.04 21.09
CA GLY A 157 -10.84 11.24 20.13
C GLY A 157 -11.54 11.11 18.77
N ALA A 158 -10.82 10.48 17.84
CA ALA A 158 -11.32 10.03 16.55
C ALA A 158 -10.43 8.89 16.07
N THR A 159 -11.01 7.70 15.86
CA THR A 159 -10.25 6.49 15.55
C THR A 159 -9.30 6.69 14.36
N TRP A 160 -9.79 7.18 13.23
CA TRP A 160 -8.96 7.36 12.03
C TRP A 160 -7.72 8.25 12.26
N SER A 161 -7.85 9.31 13.05
CA SER A 161 -6.76 10.27 13.30
C SER A 161 -5.71 9.67 14.23
N LEU A 162 -6.16 8.99 15.29
CA LEU A 162 -5.26 8.27 16.20
C LEU A 162 -4.46 7.22 15.43
N ILE A 163 -5.12 6.41 14.61
CA ILE A 163 -4.48 5.33 13.86
C ILE A 163 -3.50 5.86 12.82
N HIS A 164 -3.86 6.92 12.08
CA HIS A 164 -2.93 7.57 11.16
C HIS A 164 -1.67 8.11 11.86
N ASN A 165 -1.84 8.75 13.02
CA ASN A 165 -0.72 9.30 13.79
C ASN A 165 0.18 8.21 14.38
N ILE A 166 -0.39 7.12 14.88
CA ILE A 166 0.37 5.96 15.35
C ILE A 166 1.14 5.35 14.18
N ALA A 167 0.47 5.07 13.06
CA ALA A 167 1.09 4.45 11.89
C ALA A 167 2.26 5.29 11.35
N SER A 168 2.07 6.61 11.25
CA SER A 168 3.12 7.54 10.84
C SER A 168 4.28 7.60 11.85
N LYS A 169 3.99 7.43 13.15
CA LYS A 169 5.02 7.46 14.21
C LYS A 169 5.89 6.21 14.24
N VAL A 170 5.32 5.05 13.87
CA VAL A 170 6.02 3.76 13.88
C VAL A 170 6.64 3.38 12.53
N ASP A 171 6.39 4.17 11.48
CA ASP A 171 7.02 4.03 10.16
C ASP A 171 8.55 3.99 10.28
N ARG A 172 9.15 2.95 9.71
CA ARG A 172 10.60 2.71 9.77
C ARG A 172 11.08 1.87 8.58
N PRO A 173 12.38 1.81 8.27
CA PRO A 173 12.90 1.03 7.15
C PRO A 173 12.42 -0.43 7.10
N GLU A 174 12.24 -1.08 8.25
CA GLU A 174 11.78 -2.46 8.36
C GLU A 174 10.27 -2.61 8.10
N ALA A 175 9.47 -1.56 8.25
CA ALA A 175 8.02 -1.58 8.12
C ALA A 175 7.51 -0.21 7.65
N ARG A 176 7.29 -0.09 6.34
CA ARG A 176 6.93 1.17 5.69
C ARG A 176 5.42 1.35 5.66
N TYR A 177 4.90 2.45 6.18
CA TYR A 177 3.49 2.80 6.13
C TYR A 177 3.08 3.28 4.73
N ILE A 178 2.16 2.56 4.07
CA ILE A 178 1.88 2.73 2.62
C ILE A 178 0.42 2.96 2.27
N SER A 179 -0.52 2.73 3.18
CA SER A 179 -1.94 3.04 2.94
C SER A 179 -2.73 3.19 4.22
N HIS A 180 -3.82 3.94 4.12
CA HIS A 180 -4.80 4.19 5.17
C HIS A 180 -6.18 4.24 4.53
N SER A 181 -7.17 3.61 5.15
CA SER A 181 -8.54 3.59 4.65
C SER A 181 -9.52 3.66 5.81
N LEU A 182 -10.50 4.55 5.68
CA LEU A 182 -11.64 4.66 6.59
C LEU A 182 -12.76 3.80 6.02
N VAL A 183 -13.36 2.95 6.84
CA VAL A 183 -14.37 2.00 6.40
C VAL A 183 -15.68 2.33 7.10
N GLN A 184 -16.61 2.89 6.32
CA GLN A 184 -17.95 3.24 6.78
C GLN A 184 -18.78 1.97 6.97
N LEU A 185 -19.15 1.67 8.21
CA LEU A 185 -19.95 0.48 8.56
C LEU A 185 -21.42 0.84 8.76
N PHE A 186 -22.25 -0.19 8.92
CA PHE A 186 -23.66 -0.04 9.27
C PHE A 186 -23.81 0.68 10.61
N PRO A 187 -24.58 1.78 10.70
CA PRO A 187 -24.76 2.51 11.96
C PRO A 187 -25.40 1.64 13.05
N VAL A 188 -24.80 1.63 14.24
CA VAL A 188 -25.33 0.91 15.41
C VAL A 188 -25.43 1.83 16.63
N PRO A 189 -26.43 1.65 17.52
CA PRO A 189 -26.63 2.52 18.68
C PRO A 189 -25.46 2.56 19.66
N THR A 190 -24.62 1.53 19.66
CA THR A 190 -23.49 1.34 20.58
C THR A 190 -22.22 2.07 20.16
N LYS A 191 -22.18 2.73 18.99
CA LYS A 191 -20.99 3.40 18.47
C LYS A 191 -21.11 4.91 18.42
N THR A 192 -19.99 5.58 18.14
CA THR A 192 -19.94 7.01 17.81
C THR A 192 -20.75 7.30 16.54
N GLN A 193 -21.08 8.57 16.32
CA GLN A 193 -22.10 9.02 15.37
C GLN A 193 -21.88 8.52 13.92
N ASN A 194 -20.63 8.23 13.53
CA ASN A 194 -20.31 7.85 12.15
C ASN A 194 -20.00 6.36 11.96
N CYS A 195 -19.83 5.54 13.00
CA CYS A 195 -19.55 4.09 12.86
C CYS A 195 -18.46 3.76 11.82
N VAL A 196 -17.26 4.36 11.97
CA VAL A 196 -16.15 4.22 11.02
C VAL A 196 -15.00 3.44 11.67
N SER A 197 -14.62 2.34 11.04
CA SER A 197 -13.41 1.57 11.38
C SER A 197 -12.23 2.00 10.49
N THR A 198 -11.00 1.64 10.85
CA THR A 198 -9.79 2.06 10.13
C THR A 198 -8.92 0.87 9.78
N ALA A 199 -8.38 0.85 8.56
CA ALA A 199 -7.29 -0.04 8.16
C ALA A 199 -6.06 0.75 7.76
N VAL A 200 -4.88 0.29 8.20
CA VAL A 200 -3.57 0.76 7.73
C VAL A 200 -2.78 -0.39 7.13
N GLU A 201 -1.97 -0.09 6.13
CA GLU A 201 -1.16 -1.07 5.41
C GLU A 201 0.32 -0.72 5.55
N PHE A 202 1.13 -1.75 5.80
CA PHE A 202 2.59 -1.67 5.86
C PHE A 202 3.24 -2.61 4.85
N ALA A 203 4.36 -2.14 4.29
CA ALA A 203 5.30 -2.95 3.53
C ALA A 203 6.48 -3.35 4.43
N CYS A 204 6.43 -4.58 4.95
CA CYS A 204 7.36 -5.07 5.96
C CYS A 204 8.47 -5.90 5.34
N LEU A 205 9.70 -5.77 5.85
CA LEU A 205 10.72 -6.78 5.57
C LEU A 205 10.29 -8.11 6.22
N PRO A 206 10.53 -9.26 5.57
CA PRO A 206 10.15 -10.56 6.09
C PRO A 206 10.62 -10.77 7.53
N ARG A 207 9.69 -11.13 8.42
CA ARG A 207 9.94 -11.38 9.86
C ARG A 207 10.48 -10.18 10.66
N ARG A 208 10.32 -8.94 10.17
CA ARG A 208 10.80 -7.72 10.87
C ARG A 208 9.70 -6.75 11.29
N ALA A 209 8.43 -7.15 11.22
CA ALA A 209 7.30 -6.31 11.60
C ALA A 209 7.05 -6.24 13.12
N GLU A 210 7.51 -7.20 13.90
CA GLU A 210 7.07 -7.39 15.30
C GLU A 210 7.38 -6.19 16.21
N ALA A 211 8.58 -5.60 16.09
CA ALA A 211 8.92 -4.41 16.87
C ALA A 211 8.00 -3.22 16.53
N MET A 212 7.65 -3.07 15.25
CA MET A 212 6.72 -2.04 14.80
C MET A 212 5.30 -2.28 15.35
N LEU A 213 4.82 -3.52 15.29
CA LEU A 213 3.52 -3.90 15.82
C LEU A 213 3.43 -3.72 17.33
N ALA A 214 4.48 -4.08 18.07
CA ALA A 214 4.55 -3.89 19.51
C ALA A 214 4.45 -2.39 19.88
N ASP A 215 5.20 -1.53 19.18
CA ASP A 215 5.12 -0.07 19.37
C ASP A 215 3.74 0.47 18.98
N PHE A 216 3.15 -0.02 17.89
CA PHE A 216 1.80 0.36 17.44
C PHE A 216 0.76 0.03 18.53
N MET A 217 0.78 -1.20 19.03
CA MET A 217 -0.13 -1.67 20.08
C MET A 217 0.07 -0.93 21.39
N ALA A 218 1.32 -0.62 21.77
CA ALA A 218 1.63 0.15 22.98
C ALA A 218 1.08 1.59 22.89
N LEU A 219 1.23 2.26 21.75
CA LEU A 219 0.65 3.57 21.51
C LEU A 219 -0.88 3.51 21.50
N LEU A 220 -1.46 2.49 20.89
CA LEU A 220 -2.90 2.30 20.85
C LEU A 220 -3.49 2.15 22.26
N LYS A 221 -2.88 1.29 23.10
CA LYS A 221 -3.26 1.13 24.52
C LYS A 221 -3.11 2.41 25.33
N LYS A 222 -2.09 3.23 25.02
CA LYS A 222 -1.82 4.48 25.74
C LYS A 222 -2.83 5.57 25.42
N TYR A 223 -3.29 5.64 24.17
CA TYR A 223 -4.04 6.79 23.65
C TYR A 223 -5.51 6.49 23.30
N SER A 224 -5.89 5.22 23.18
CA SER A 224 -7.30 4.84 23.13
C SER A 224 -7.99 5.24 24.43
N VAL A 225 -9.23 5.72 24.33
CA VAL A 225 -10.09 6.06 25.46
C VAL A 225 -11.26 5.09 25.61
N SER A 226 -11.24 3.97 24.88
CA SER A 226 -12.27 2.94 24.90
C SER A 226 -11.69 1.60 25.38
N GLU A 227 -12.39 0.97 26.33
CA GLU A 227 -12.09 -0.41 26.78
C GLU A 227 -12.53 -1.46 25.76
N GLU A 228 -13.28 -1.04 24.73
CA GLU A 228 -13.84 -1.91 23.69
C GLU A 228 -12.97 -1.92 22.42
N THR A 229 -11.77 -1.34 22.46
CA THR A 229 -10.86 -1.29 21.31
C THR A 229 -10.58 -2.68 20.75
N GLY A 230 -10.82 -2.81 19.44
CA GLY A 230 -10.45 -3.99 18.67
C GLY A 230 -9.24 -3.72 17.79
N MET A 231 -8.31 -4.67 17.75
CA MET A 231 -7.15 -4.62 16.87
C MET A 231 -6.92 -6.00 16.25
N ALA A 232 -6.88 -6.04 14.92
CA ALA A 232 -6.70 -7.26 14.14
C ALA A 232 -5.58 -7.06 13.10
N VAL A 233 -4.79 -8.09 12.84
CA VAL A 233 -3.66 -8.07 11.92
C VAL A 233 -3.82 -9.17 10.87
N PHE A 234 -3.72 -8.79 9.61
CA PHE A 234 -3.69 -9.73 8.48
C PHE A 234 -2.32 -9.72 7.82
N ARG A 235 -1.74 -10.92 7.66
CA ARG A 235 -0.39 -11.15 7.13
C ARG A 235 -0.44 -12.02 5.89
N ASP A 236 -0.99 -11.45 4.83
CA ASP A 236 -0.95 -12.06 3.51
C ASP A 236 -1.05 -10.99 2.43
N PHE A 237 -0.85 -11.42 1.19
CA PHE A 237 -1.02 -10.56 0.04
C PHE A 237 -2.49 -10.16 -0.13
N ASP A 238 -3.42 -11.11 -0.24
CA ASP A 238 -4.81 -10.75 -0.59
C ASP A 238 -5.80 -10.97 0.58
N PRO A 239 -6.35 -9.91 1.18
CA PRO A 239 -7.39 -10.01 2.22
C PRO A 239 -8.80 -10.29 1.66
N SER A 240 -8.97 -10.59 0.37
CA SER A 240 -10.28 -10.73 -0.29
C SER A 240 -11.21 -11.78 0.35
N SER A 241 -10.67 -12.79 1.04
CA SER A 241 -11.46 -13.76 1.80
C SER A 241 -12.36 -13.11 2.87
N LEU A 242 -12.00 -11.92 3.37
CA LEU A 242 -12.78 -11.17 4.36
C LEU A 242 -13.87 -10.28 3.73
N LEU A 243 -13.93 -10.13 2.39
CA LEU A 243 -14.85 -9.20 1.75
C LEU A 243 -16.33 -9.52 2.05
N ALA A 244 -16.71 -10.79 2.06
CA ALA A 244 -18.10 -11.17 2.35
C ALA A 244 -18.53 -10.74 3.76
N TYR A 245 -17.68 -10.98 4.76
CA TYR A 245 -17.90 -10.52 6.13
C TYR A 245 -17.93 -8.99 6.21
N ALA A 246 -16.97 -8.31 5.57
CA ALA A 246 -16.88 -6.86 5.58
C ALA A 246 -18.09 -6.19 4.92
N GLN A 247 -18.62 -6.74 3.83
CA GLN A 247 -19.83 -6.24 3.18
C GLN A 247 -21.07 -6.41 4.06
N ARG A 248 -21.21 -7.55 4.78
CA ARG A 248 -22.26 -7.69 5.79
C ARG A 248 -22.17 -6.60 6.85
N CYS A 249 -20.97 -6.31 7.37
CA CYS A 249 -20.76 -5.25 8.35
C CYS A 249 -21.12 -3.84 7.85
N LYS A 250 -21.10 -3.62 6.53
CA LYS A 250 -21.53 -2.35 5.90
C LYS A 250 -23.06 -2.27 5.71
N GLN A 251 -23.77 -3.39 5.70
CA GLN A 251 -25.20 -3.49 5.36
C GLN A 251 -26.10 -3.74 6.57
N GLU A 252 -25.59 -4.45 7.58
CA GLU A 252 -26.37 -4.90 8.73
C GLU A 252 -25.54 -4.91 10.03
N ARG A 253 -26.26 -5.05 11.14
CA ARG A 253 -25.63 -5.31 12.44
C ARG A 253 -25.23 -6.77 12.52
N VAL A 254 -23.94 -7.03 12.60
CA VAL A 254 -23.35 -8.36 12.81
C VAL A 254 -23.06 -8.63 14.30
N GLN A 255 -22.91 -9.90 14.66
CA GLN A 255 -22.55 -10.31 16.02
C GLN A 255 -21.03 -10.37 16.20
N TYR A 256 -20.58 -10.38 17.46
CA TYR A 256 -19.15 -10.47 17.77
C TYR A 256 -18.57 -11.84 17.36
N GLU A 257 -19.36 -12.90 17.48
CA GLU A 257 -18.98 -14.26 17.09
C GLU A 257 -18.75 -14.38 15.57
N ASP A 258 -19.46 -13.61 14.75
CA ASP A 258 -19.21 -13.53 13.31
C ASP A 258 -17.78 -13.02 13.04
N ALA A 259 -17.33 -12.01 13.79
CA ALA A 259 -15.98 -11.43 13.66
C ALA A 259 -14.91 -12.45 14.04
N LEU A 260 -15.11 -13.17 15.14
CA LEU A 260 -14.21 -14.23 15.58
C LEU A 260 -14.11 -15.36 14.54
N GLN A 261 -15.24 -15.75 13.94
CA GLN A 261 -15.27 -16.79 12.91
C GLN A 261 -14.54 -16.33 11.65
N ALA A 262 -14.85 -15.14 11.15
CA ALA A 262 -14.20 -14.57 9.97
C ALA A 262 -12.68 -14.42 10.18
N ALA A 263 -12.26 -13.98 11.37
CA ALA A 263 -10.85 -13.87 11.71
C ALA A 263 -10.14 -15.25 11.67
N ARG A 264 -10.73 -16.27 12.30
CA ARG A 264 -10.18 -17.64 12.30
C ARG A 264 -10.06 -18.21 10.89
N GLU A 265 -11.12 -18.10 10.09
CA GLU A 265 -11.16 -18.65 8.73
C GLU A 265 -10.14 -17.99 7.80
N ALA A 266 -9.90 -16.69 7.97
CA ALA A 266 -8.96 -15.93 7.16
C ALA A 266 -7.52 -15.91 7.72
N GLY A 267 -7.26 -16.56 8.87
CA GLY A 267 -5.94 -16.53 9.51
C GLY A 267 -5.53 -15.15 10.04
N VAL A 268 -6.50 -14.34 10.45
CA VAL A 268 -6.29 -13.02 11.05
C VAL A 268 -5.85 -13.20 12.51
N GLU A 269 -4.79 -12.49 12.88
CA GLU A 269 -4.28 -12.42 14.25
C GLU A 269 -5.06 -11.36 15.04
N ILE A 270 -5.67 -11.75 16.18
CA ILE A 270 -6.42 -10.84 17.05
C ILE A 270 -5.48 -10.39 18.18
N LEU A 271 -5.19 -9.09 18.26
CA LEU A 271 -4.30 -8.51 19.26
C LEU A 271 -5.03 -7.77 20.39
N MET A 272 -6.24 -7.27 20.10
CA MET A 272 -7.16 -6.72 21.09
C MET A 272 -8.59 -7.14 20.71
N ASP A 273 -9.30 -7.71 21.66
CA ASP A 273 -10.54 -8.47 21.45
C ASP A 273 -11.80 -7.74 21.97
N GLY A 274 -11.72 -6.43 22.24
CA GLY A 274 -12.91 -5.62 22.55
C GLY A 274 -13.93 -5.61 21.42
N ARG A 275 -15.15 -5.08 21.65
CA ARG A 275 -16.23 -5.08 20.62
C ARG A 275 -15.87 -4.39 19.31
N GLY A 276 -14.90 -3.49 19.31
CA GLY A 276 -14.30 -2.92 18.10
C GLY A 276 -13.77 -3.98 17.13
N LEU A 277 -13.51 -5.22 17.58
CA LEU A 277 -13.02 -6.30 16.72
C LEU A 277 -13.89 -6.52 15.48
N ILE A 278 -15.21 -6.33 15.61
CA ILE A 278 -16.16 -6.41 14.50
C ILE A 278 -15.71 -5.52 13.34
N GLY A 279 -15.44 -4.25 13.64
CA GLY A 279 -15.02 -3.28 12.63
C GLY A 279 -13.55 -3.41 12.26
N ALA A 280 -12.69 -3.76 13.21
CA ALA A 280 -11.27 -4.02 12.93
C ALA A 280 -11.11 -5.10 11.84
N VAL A 281 -11.79 -6.24 11.97
CA VAL A 281 -11.77 -7.32 10.96
C VAL A 281 -12.43 -6.87 9.65
N ALA A 282 -13.54 -6.14 9.73
CA ALA A 282 -14.26 -5.65 8.55
C ALA A 282 -13.45 -4.63 7.74
N ALA A 283 -12.51 -3.91 8.37
CA ALA A 283 -11.71 -2.90 7.70
C ALA A 283 -10.60 -3.50 6.82
N LEU A 284 -10.06 -4.66 7.20
CA LEU A 284 -8.90 -5.30 6.55
C LEU A 284 -9.01 -5.40 5.02
N PRO A 285 -10.09 -5.95 4.41
CA PRO A 285 -10.18 -6.10 2.95
C PRO A 285 -10.36 -4.80 2.17
N PHE A 286 -10.57 -3.68 2.87
CA PHE A 286 -10.67 -2.34 2.29
C PHE A 286 -9.34 -1.57 2.33
N CYS A 287 -8.24 -2.20 2.76
CA CYS A 287 -6.91 -1.59 2.64
C CYS A 287 -6.66 -1.14 1.19
N ALA A 288 -6.08 0.04 1.01
CA ALA A 288 -5.84 0.61 -0.31
C ALA A 288 -7.11 0.71 -1.20
N ARG A 289 -8.30 0.81 -0.60
CA ARG A 289 -9.58 1.11 -1.29
C ARG A 289 -10.31 2.30 -0.64
N PRO A 290 -9.63 3.43 -0.37
CA PRO A 290 -10.18 4.51 0.46
C PRO A 290 -11.46 5.13 -0.11
N ASP A 291 -11.56 5.27 -1.44
CA ASP A 291 -12.73 5.90 -2.07
C ASP A 291 -13.97 4.99 -2.02
N GLU A 292 -13.77 3.69 -2.13
CA GLU A 292 -14.86 2.71 -2.04
C GLU A 292 -15.31 2.49 -0.59
N SER A 293 -14.35 2.45 0.34
CA SER A 293 -14.59 2.03 1.71
C SER A 293 -15.44 3.02 2.51
N ILE A 294 -15.40 4.31 2.13
CA ILE A 294 -16.19 5.39 2.75
C ILE A 294 -17.65 5.43 2.27
N VAL A 295 -17.99 4.75 1.17
CA VAL A 295 -19.36 4.73 0.67
C VAL A 295 -20.21 3.86 1.62
N PRO A 296 -21.31 4.37 2.18
CA PRO A 296 -22.21 3.56 3.01
C PRO A 296 -22.78 2.36 2.24
N GLY A 297 -23.05 1.25 2.94
CA GLY A 297 -23.77 0.13 2.32
C GLY A 297 -25.16 0.60 1.88
N MET A 298 -25.45 0.51 0.59
CA MET A 298 -26.81 0.74 0.08
C MET A 298 -27.67 -0.49 0.39
N LYS A 299 -28.91 -0.26 0.82
CA LYS A 299 -29.95 -1.29 0.86
C LYS A 299 -30.58 -1.45 -0.51
#